data_AF-A0A4V3KTX8-F1
#
_entry.id   AF-A0A4V3KTX8-F1
#
_cell.length_a   1.000
_cell.length_b   1.000
_cell.length_c   1.000
_cell.angle_alpha   90.00
_cell.angle_beta   90.00
_cell.angle_gamma   90.00
#
_symmetry.space_group_name_H-M   'P 1'
#
loop_
_entity.id
_entity.type
_entity.pdbx_description
1 polymer ?
#
loop_
_entity_poly.entity_id
_entity_poly.type
_entity_poly.pdbx_seq_one_letter_code
_entity_poly.pdbx_strand_id
1 'polypeptide(L)'
;HADKGMGANPGLAGRAEMDSWMHFAQSEFEAPLWNKLRHRFILPKEVRVDVGPAAAHDFAAEVKALDRRLGDKPFALGDRFSAVDVLLGDMGGWARAGRFPIESERVNAYFERVLSRPARARAQANGGAMR
;
A
#
# COMPACT_ATOMS: atom_id res chain seq x y z
N HIS A 1 -2.07 -18.73 11.18
CA HIS A 1 -2.74 -17.57 11.77
C HIS A 1 -4.16 -17.33 11.21
N ALA A 2 -4.91 -18.36 10.83
CA ALA A 2 -6.31 -18.18 10.40
C ALA A 2 -7.18 -17.69 11.58
N ASP A 3 -6.84 -18.13 12.78
CA ASP A 3 -7.35 -17.72 14.08
C ASP A 3 -7.15 -16.24 14.42
N LYS A 4 -6.22 -15.55 13.74
CA LYS A 4 -5.90 -14.14 13.99
C LYS A 4 -6.70 -13.17 13.12
N GLY A 5 -7.61 -13.68 12.28
CA GLY A 5 -8.44 -12.84 11.43
C GLY A 5 -7.64 -12.02 10.42
N MET A 6 -6.51 -12.53 9.94
CA MET A 6 -5.65 -11.84 8.96
C MET A 6 -5.99 -12.18 7.50
N GLY A 7 -6.71 -13.28 7.27
CA GLY A 7 -7.05 -13.79 5.94
C GLY A 7 -8.35 -13.21 5.38
N ALA A 8 -8.88 -13.89 4.38
CA ALA A 8 -10.12 -13.54 3.71
C ALA A 8 -11.33 -13.70 4.63
N ASN A 9 -12.42 -12.97 4.34
CA ASN A 9 -13.72 -13.30 4.92
C ASN A 9 -14.15 -14.71 4.44
N PRO A 10 -14.95 -15.45 5.21
CA PRO A 10 -15.35 -16.81 4.84
C PRO A 10 -16.08 -16.88 3.48
N GLY A 11 -15.96 -18.03 2.83
CA GLY A 11 -16.62 -18.32 1.55
C GLY A 11 -15.85 -17.81 0.32
N LEU A 12 -16.39 -18.15 -0.86
CA LEU A 12 -15.77 -17.81 -2.14
C LEU A 12 -15.72 -16.29 -2.37
N ALA A 13 -16.79 -15.57 -2.00
CA ALA A 13 -16.86 -14.12 -2.15
C ALA A 13 -15.79 -13.40 -1.31
N GLY A 14 -15.58 -13.81 -0.06
CA GLY A 14 -14.57 -13.19 0.79
C GLY A 14 -13.13 -13.45 0.30
N ARG A 15 -12.87 -14.61 -0.31
CA ARG A 15 -11.60 -14.89 -1.00
C ARG A 15 -11.42 -13.99 -2.21
N ALA A 16 -12.43 -13.90 -3.08
CA ALA A 16 -12.39 -13.03 -4.25
C ALA A 16 -12.19 -11.55 -3.89
N GLU A 17 -12.80 -11.07 -2.79
CA GLU A 17 -12.58 -9.71 -2.28
C GLU A 17 -11.13 -9.51 -1.85
N MET A 18 -10.56 -10.42 -1.05
CA MET A 18 -9.16 -10.33 -0.62
C MET A 18 -8.21 -10.41 -1.82
N ASP A 19 -8.45 -11.31 -2.76
CA ASP A 19 -7.62 -11.43 -3.96
C ASP A 19 -7.70 -10.15 -4.80
N SER A 20 -8.89 -9.57 -5.00
CA SER A 20 -9.05 -8.29 -5.69
C SER A 20 -8.26 -7.15 -5.02
N TRP A 21 -8.17 -7.15 -3.70
CA TRP A 21 -7.33 -6.21 -2.96
C TRP A 21 -5.84 -6.45 -3.16
N MET A 22 -5.39 -7.71 -3.06
CA MET A 22 -3.98 -8.05 -3.21
C MET A 22 -3.47 -7.72 -4.62
N HIS A 23 -4.23 -8.07 -5.66
CA HIS A 23 -3.87 -7.76 -7.04
C HIS A 23 -3.82 -6.25 -7.28
N PHE A 24 -4.79 -5.49 -6.77
CA PHE A 24 -4.77 -4.03 -6.86
C PHE A 24 -3.55 -3.42 -6.17
N ALA A 25 -3.25 -3.87 -4.95
CA ALA A 25 -2.12 -3.35 -4.19
C ALA A 25 -0.79 -3.53 -4.94
N GLN A 26 -0.55 -4.71 -5.50
CA GLN A 26 0.73 -5.04 -6.15
C GLN A 26 0.82 -4.55 -7.61
N SER A 27 -0.23 -4.75 -8.40
CA SER A 27 -0.19 -4.47 -9.84
C SER A 27 -0.42 -3.00 -10.16
N GLU A 28 -1.22 -2.31 -9.34
CA GLU A 28 -1.62 -0.93 -9.60
C GLU A 28 -0.95 0.02 -8.61
N PHE A 29 -1.24 -0.14 -7.31
CA PHE A 29 -0.85 0.86 -6.30
C PHE A 29 0.68 0.93 -6.07
N GLU A 30 1.37 -0.21 -6.06
CA GLU A 30 2.83 -0.27 -5.89
C GLU A 30 3.61 0.05 -7.17
N ALA A 31 3.05 -0.25 -8.34
CA ALA A 31 3.80 -0.21 -9.60
C ALA A 31 4.45 1.16 -9.88
N PRO A 32 3.78 2.32 -9.72
CA PRO A 32 4.39 3.64 -9.87
C PRO A 32 5.52 3.91 -8.85
N LEU A 33 5.38 3.41 -7.62
CA LEU A 33 6.37 3.57 -6.55
C LEU A 33 7.66 2.82 -6.93
N TRP A 34 7.52 1.56 -7.32
CA TRP A 34 8.63 0.70 -7.73
C TRP A 34 9.32 1.23 -8.98
N ASN A 35 8.55 1.74 -9.96
CA ASN A 35 9.10 2.31 -11.17
C ASN A 35 9.99 3.53 -10.86
N LYS A 36 9.51 4.46 -10.03
CA LYS A 36 10.30 5.62 -9.59
C LYS A 36 11.56 5.20 -8.83
N LEU A 37 11.45 4.26 -7.88
CA LEU A 37 12.57 3.78 -7.07
C LEU A 37 13.67 3.16 -7.96
N ARG A 38 13.28 2.32 -8.92
CA ARG A 38 14.19 1.67 -9.86
C ARG A 38 14.98 2.66 -10.71
N HIS A 39 14.28 3.58 -11.37
CA HIS A 39 14.92 4.57 -12.24
C HIS A 39 15.71 5.62 -11.47
N ARG A 40 15.41 5.82 -10.17
CA ARG A 40 16.15 6.75 -9.33
C ARG A 40 17.41 6.15 -8.71
N PHE A 41 17.35 4.90 -8.25
CA PHE A 41 18.39 4.35 -7.37
C PHE A 41 18.93 2.97 -7.77
N ILE A 42 18.11 2.07 -8.33
CA ILE A 42 18.48 0.65 -8.48
C ILE A 42 19.12 0.35 -9.84
N LEU A 43 18.55 0.86 -10.93
CA LEU A 43 18.98 0.48 -12.28
C LEU A 43 20.40 0.98 -12.61
N PRO A 44 21.14 0.36 -13.53
CA PRO A 44 22.36 0.96 -14.11
C PRO A 44 22.05 2.34 -14.70
N LYS A 45 22.97 3.29 -14.61
CA LYS A 45 22.71 4.70 -14.99
C LYS A 45 22.31 4.84 -16.46
N GLU A 46 22.80 3.95 -17.30
CA GLU A 46 22.66 3.93 -18.76
C GLU A 46 21.22 3.62 -19.21
N VAL A 47 20.45 2.94 -18.36
CA VAL A 47 19.04 2.56 -18.64
C VAL A 47 18.04 3.33 -17.77
N ARG A 48 18.50 4.34 -17.03
CA ARG A 48 17.62 5.25 -16.29
C ARG A 48 17.03 6.28 -17.24
N VAL A 49 15.77 6.61 -17.02
CA VAL A 49 15.05 7.69 -17.71
C VAL A 49 14.20 8.41 -16.66
N ASP A 50 13.81 9.65 -16.92
CA ASP A 50 12.93 10.38 -16.01
C ASP A 50 11.49 9.87 -16.15
N VAL A 51 11.11 8.97 -15.23
CA VAL A 51 9.75 8.45 -15.09
C VAL A 51 8.94 9.20 -14.03
N GLY A 52 9.52 10.21 -13.37
CA GLY A 52 8.91 10.90 -12.23
C GLY A 52 7.52 11.48 -12.54
N PRO A 53 7.35 12.24 -13.63
CA PRO A 53 6.04 12.79 -14.01
C PRO A 53 4.98 11.71 -14.29
N ALA A 54 5.34 10.66 -15.04
CA ALA A 54 4.42 9.56 -15.35
C ALA A 54 4.02 8.78 -14.10
N ALA A 55 5.00 8.41 -13.26
CA ALA A 55 4.73 7.71 -12.01
C ALA A 55 3.84 8.54 -11.05
N ALA A 56 4.02 9.86 -11.01
CA ALA A 56 3.17 10.74 -10.20
C ALA A 56 1.74 10.82 -10.75
N HIS A 57 1.57 10.86 -12.08
CA HIS A 57 0.27 10.82 -12.73
C HIS A 57 -0.48 9.52 -12.42
N ASP A 58 0.18 8.39 -12.62
CA ASP A 58 -0.40 7.06 -12.39
C ASP A 58 -0.76 6.88 -10.92
N PHE A 59 0.17 7.22 -9.99
CA PHE A 59 -0.11 7.11 -8.56
C PHE A 59 -1.30 7.96 -8.11
N ALA A 60 -1.50 9.14 -8.70
CA ALA A 60 -2.68 9.96 -8.40
C ALA A 60 -4.00 9.28 -8.82
N ALA A 61 -4.01 8.53 -9.92
CA ALA A 61 -5.16 7.71 -10.30
C ALA A 61 -5.38 6.57 -9.30
N GLU A 62 -4.31 5.94 -8.83
CA GLU A 62 -4.39 4.85 -7.87
C GLU A 62 -4.82 5.28 -6.48
N VAL A 63 -4.46 6.48 -6.04
CA VAL A 63 -5.02 7.09 -4.81
C VAL A 63 -6.53 7.25 -4.93
N LYS A 64 -7.06 7.69 -6.08
CA LYS A 64 -8.51 7.79 -6.32
C LYS A 64 -9.17 6.42 -6.39
N ALA A 65 -8.49 5.39 -6.89
CA ALA A 65 -8.99 4.02 -6.88
C ALA A 65 -9.05 3.46 -5.45
N LEU A 66 -8.00 3.67 -4.65
CA LEU A 66 -7.95 3.27 -3.25
C LEU A 66 -9.04 3.96 -2.42
N ASP A 67 -9.23 5.28 -2.61
CA ASP A 67 -10.29 6.05 -1.94
C ASP A 67 -11.68 5.44 -2.18
N ARG A 68 -12.01 5.20 -3.45
CA ARG A 68 -13.29 4.58 -3.86
C ARG A 68 -13.46 3.17 -3.31
N ARG A 69 -12.40 2.35 -3.35
CA ARG A 69 -12.44 0.96 -2.84
C ARG A 69 -12.59 0.90 -1.32
N LEU A 70 -11.95 1.80 -0.59
CA LEU A 70 -12.11 1.91 0.86
C LEU A 70 -13.56 2.29 1.20
N GLY A 71 -14.10 3.31 0.51
CA GLY A 71 -15.37 3.90 0.92
C GLY A 71 -15.33 4.23 2.42
N ASP A 72 -16.44 4.06 3.13
CA ASP A 72 -16.51 4.37 4.58
C ASP A 72 -15.92 3.28 5.48
N LYS A 73 -15.32 2.23 4.92
CA LYS A 73 -14.74 1.13 5.70
C LYS A 73 -13.46 1.61 6.42
N PRO A 74 -13.26 1.27 7.70
CA PRO A 74 -12.05 1.65 8.42
C PRO A 74 -10.80 0.85 7.97
N PHE A 75 -10.99 -0.34 7.40
CA PHE A 75 -9.96 -1.21 6.84
C PHE A 75 -10.42 -1.81 5.49
N ALA A 76 -9.48 -2.38 4.73
CA ALA A 76 -9.74 -2.86 3.37
C ALA A 76 -10.85 -3.93 3.31
N LEU A 77 -10.89 -4.83 4.30
CA LEU A 77 -11.91 -5.89 4.41
C LEU A 77 -13.06 -5.55 5.38
N GLY A 78 -13.35 -4.26 5.57
CA GLY A 78 -14.42 -3.78 6.44
C GLY A 78 -13.91 -3.31 7.81
N ASP A 79 -14.50 -3.85 8.88
CA ASP A 79 -14.27 -3.34 10.25
C ASP A 79 -13.03 -3.91 10.94
N ARG A 80 -12.33 -4.86 10.29
CA ARG A 80 -11.18 -5.54 10.86
C ARG A 80 -9.90 -5.31 10.05
N PHE A 81 -8.80 -5.19 10.78
CA PHE A 81 -7.46 -5.19 10.21
C PHE A 81 -7.10 -6.57 9.64
N SER A 82 -6.39 -6.59 8.51
CA SER A 82 -6.07 -7.81 7.76
C SER A 82 -4.68 -7.75 7.13
N ALA A 83 -4.28 -8.83 6.44
CA ALA A 83 -3.03 -8.84 5.68
C ALA A 83 -3.03 -7.81 4.52
N VAL A 84 -4.20 -7.47 3.98
CA VAL A 84 -4.33 -6.42 2.95
C VAL A 84 -3.85 -5.08 3.51
N ASP A 85 -4.25 -4.76 4.74
CA ASP A 85 -3.90 -3.49 5.37
C ASP A 85 -2.41 -3.40 5.73
N VAL A 86 -1.77 -4.53 6.04
CA VAL A 86 -0.32 -4.58 6.20
C VAL A 86 0.37 -4.18 4.90
N LEU A 87 -0.06 -4.77 3.78
CA LEU A 87 0.53 -4.54 2.47
C LEU A 87 0.31 -3.09 1.98
N LEU A 88 -0.93 -2.61 2.03
CA LEU A 88 -1.25 -1.22 1.69
C LEU A 88 -0.56 -0.22 2.62
N GLY A 89 -0.44 -0.54 3.90
CA GLY A 89 0.31 0.26 4.86
C GLY A 89 1.77 0.44 4.47
N ASP A 90 2.46 -0.64 4.11
CA ASP A 90 3.87 -0.58 3.69
C ASP A 90 4.05 0.30 2.44
N MET A 91 3.20 0.09 1.43
CA MET A 91 3.16 0.89 0.20
C MET A 91 2.85 2.37 0.49
N GLY A 92 1.93 2.66 1.41
CA GLY A 92 1.66 4.02 1.88
C GLY A 92 2.87 4.66 2.57
N GLY A 93 3.65 3.88 3.31
CA GLY A 93 4.94 4.29 3.85
C GLY A 93 5.94 4.66 2.76
N TRP A 94 6.06 3.83 1.72
CA TRP A 94 6.92 4.10 0.56
C TRP A 94 6.48 5.34 -0.21
N ALA A 95 5.17 5.52 -0.43
CA ALA A 95 4.62 6.70 -1.10
C ALA A 95 5.00 7.98 -0.36
N ARG A 96 4.86 8.00 0.98
CA ARG A 96 5.25 9.14 1.84
C ARG A 96 6.75 9.40 1.77
N ALA A 97 7.58 8.37 1.90
CA ALA A 97 9.04 8.50 1.79
C ALA A 97 9.48 8.99 0.40
N GLY A 98 8.81 8.52 -0.65
CA GLY A 98 9.00 8.92 -2.04
C GLY A 98 8.36 10.26 -2.41
N ARG A 99 7.73 10.95 -1.44
CA ARG A 99 7.04 12.25 -1.60
C ARG A 99 6.00 12.25 -2.72
N PHE A 100 5.27 11.15 -2.88
CA PHE A 100 4.12 11.14 -3.77
C PHE A 100 2.96 11.90 -3.12
N PRO A 101 2.23 12.74 -3.88
CA PRO A 101 1.04 13.40 -3.37
C PRO A 101 -0.07 12.37 -3.13
N ILE A 102 -0.73 12.46 -1.97
CA ILE A 102 -1.90 11.66 -1.63
C ILE A 102 -3.06 12.64 -1.41
N GLU A 103 -3.73 13.00 -2.50
CA GLU A 103 -4.84 13.98 -2.51
C GLU A 103 -6.17 13.32 -2.13
N SER A 104 -6.21 12.72 -0.95
CA SER A 104 -7.44 12.19 -0.34
C SER A 104 -7.30 12.19 1.18
N GLU A 105 -8.23 12.87 1.86
CA GLU A 105 -8.29 12.87 3.32
C GLU A 105 -8.58 11.47 3.88
N ARG A 106 -9.48 10.72 3.21
CA ARG A 106 -9.86 9.35 3.59
C ARG A 106 -8.66 8.41 3.52
N VAL A 107 -7.90 8.46 2.42
CA VAL A 107 -6.70 7.62 2.23
C VAL A 107 -5.62 8.00 3.24
N ASN A 108 -5.42 9.31 3.49
CA ASN A 108 -4.46 9.73 4.52
C ASN A 108 -4.88 9.26 5.91
N ALA A 109 -6.15 9.41 6.28
CA ALA A 109 -6.67 8.93 7.57
C ALA A 109 -6.57 7.41 7.71
N TYR A 110 -6.78 6.66 6.64
CA TYR A 110 -6.54 5.22 6.57
C TYR A 110 -5.07 4.88 6.84
N PHE A 111 -4.13 5.52 6.15
CA PHE A 111 -2.70 5.28 6.38
C PHE A 111 -2.26 5.68 7.79
N GLU A 112 -2.74 6.79 8.35
CA GLU A 112 -2.46 7.14 9.75
C GLU A 112 -2.90 6.01 10.70
N ARG A 113 -4.08 5.44 10.49
CA ARG A 113 -4.60 4.32 11.30
C ARG A 113 -3.73 3.09 11.21
N VAL A 114 -3.33 2.72 9.99
CA VAL A 114 -2.54 1.52 9.72
C VAL A 114 -1.12 1.68 10.27
N LEU A 115 -0.50 2.84 10.04
CA LEU A 115 0.89 3.12 10.36
C LEU A 115 1.14 3.45 11.85
N SER A 116 0.11 3.84 12.60
CA SER A 116 0.18 4.10 14.05
C SER A 116 0.05 2.84 14.92
N ARG A 117 -0.21 1.67 14.33
CA ARG A 117 -0.40 0.43 15.11
C ARG A 117 0.89 0.04 15.87
N PRO A 118 0.81 -0.29 17.17
CA PRO A 118 1.99 -0.71 17.96
C PRO A 118 2.75 -1.91 17.38
N ALA A 119 2.06 -2.79 16.65
CA ALA A 119 2.67 -3.93 15.98
C ALA A 119 3.71 -3.51 14.92
N ARG A 120 3.49 -2.39 14.24
CA ARG A 120 4.44 -1.84 13.26
C ARG A 120 5.72 -1.38 13.94
N ALA A 121 5.60 -0.64 15.05
CA ALA A 121 6.77 -0.19 15.82
C ALA A 121 7.60 -1.38 16.31
N ARG A 122 6.95 -2.45 16.81
CA ARG A 122 7.64 -3.70 17.18
C ARG A 122 8.34 -4.36 15.98
N ALA A 123 7.66 -4.43 14.83
CA ALA A 123 8.26 -5.00 13.61
C ALA A 123 9.48 -4.19 13.15
N GLN A 124 9.42 -2.85 13.21
CA GLN A 124 10.56 -1.99 12.88
C GLN A 124 11.71 -2.13 13.87
N ALA A 125 11.44 -2.29 15.16
CA ALA A 125 12.48 -2.55 16.16
C ALA A 125 13.19 -3.89 15.93
N ASN A 126 12.47 -4.91 15.45
CA ASN A 126 13.01 -6.25 15.22
C ASN A 126 13.63 -6.44 13.83
N GLY A 127 13.11 -5.73 12.81
CA GLY A 127 13.60 -5.75 11.43
C GLY A 127 14.58 -4.62 11.12
N GLY A 128 14.86 -3.75 12.11
CA GLY A 128 15.76 -2.60 12.02
C GLY A 128 17.23 -3.01 11.98
N ALA A 129 17.64 -3.63 10.87
CA ALA A 129 19.02 -3.69 10.44
C ALA A 129 19.06 -3.94 8.92
N MET A 130 18.68 -2.92 8.13
CA MET A 130 19.46 -2.72 6.92
C MET A 130 20.75 -2.02 7.39
N ARG A 131 21.72 -2.85 7.77
CA ARG A 131 23.13 -2.46 7.82
C ARG A 131 23.62 -2.22 6.39
#